data_AF-A0A838QDD8-F1
#
_entry.id   AF-A0A838QDD8-F1
#
_cell.length_a   1.000
_cell.length_b   1.000
_cell.length_c   1.000
_cell.angle_alpha   90.00
_cell.angle_beta   90.00
_cell.angle_gamma   90.00
#
_symmetry.space_group_name_H-M   'P 1'
#
loop_
_entity.id
_entity.type
_entity.pdbx_description
1 polymer ?
#
loop_
_entity_poly.entity_id
_entity_poly.type
_entity_poly.pdbx_seq_one_letter_code
_entity_poly.pdbx_strand_id
1 'polypeptide(L)'
;LAATKTLPESAEDISATVIDEKLYVRANVALADFGGGKALGPLASLLGDRDTIQLGGTIRVIRAGLGEFVVQDVSIGKFPVPSAVIPRLIGQIRKADRPPEVASNALPMKLPEHIGDVRITNGRITVYKNSQ
;
A
#
# COMPACT_ATOMS: atom_id res chain seq x y z
N LEU A 1 11.46 13.40 4.92
CA LEU A 1 10.51 12.53 4.18
C LEU A 1 11.02 11.09 4.29
N ALA A 2 10.45 10.28 5.17
CA ALA A 2 10.95 8.93 5.50
C ALA A 2 10.05 7.83 4.93
N ALA A 3 9.79 7.86 3.62
CA ALA A 3 8.97 6.85 2.92
C ALA A 3 9.78 5.59 2.52
N THR A 4 11.09 5.57 2.73
CA THR A 4 12.02 4.60 2.13
C THR A 4 12.11 3.24 2.83
N LYS A 5 11.35 2.99 3.91
CA LYS A 5 11.41 1.72 4.66
C LYS A 5 10.18 0.83 4.53
N THR A 6 9.17 1.25 3.78
CA THR A 6 7.90 0.51 3.67
C THR A 6 7.59 -0.01 2.28
N LEU A 7 8.39 0.39 1.28
CA LEU A 7 8.28 -0.12 -0.07
C LEU A 7 9.25 -1.29 -0.26
N PRO A 8 8.95 -2.24 -1.16
CA PRO A 8 9.89 -3.26 -1.58
C PRO A 8 11.23 -2.65 -1.99
N GLU A 9 12.35 -3.30 -1.67
CA GLU A 9 13.69 -2.82 -2.05
C GLU A 9 13.86 -2.69 -3.57
N SER A 10 13.05 -3.43 -4.34
CA SER A 10 13.06 -3.40 -5.79
C SER A 10 12.17 -2.32 -6.44
N ALA A 11 11.47 -1.50 -5.64
CA ALA A 11 10.51 -0.52 -6.14
C ALA A 11 11.19 0.62 -6.91
N GLU A 12 10.89 0.69 -8.20
CA GLU A 12 11.31 1.73 -9.14
C GLU A 12 10.08 2.50 -9.66
N ASP A 13 10.31 3.70 -10.21
CA ASP A 13 9.27 4.55 -10.83
C ASP A 13 8.03 4.79 -9.97
N ILE A 14 8.25 4.99 -8.66
CA ILE A 14 7.17 5.19 -7.70
C ILE A 14 6.43 6.48 -8.04
N SER A 15 5.13 6.35 -8.30
CA SER A 15 4.22 7.45 -8.57
C SER A 15 2.95 7.29 -7.74
N ALA A 16 2.30 8.40 -7.43
CA ALA A 16 1.07 8.42 -6.66
C ALA A 16 0.07 9.40 -7.30
N THR A 17 -1.19 8.99 -7.36
CA THR A 17 -2.29 9.81 -7.87
C THR A 17 -3.53 9.60 -7.02
N VAL A 18 -4.40 10.61 -6.94
CA VAL A 18 -5.70 10.49 -6.29
C VAL A 18 -6.76 10.34 -7.36
N ILE A 19 -7.59 9.31 -7.24
CA ILE A 19 -8.75 9.09 -8.09
C ILE A 19 -9.94 8.92 -7.17
N ASP A 20 -10.95 9.78 -7.34
CA ASP A 20 -12.13 9.87 -6.48
C ASP A 20 -11.77 10.03 -4.99
N GLU A 21 -11.98 8.98 -4.20
CA GLU A 21 -11.73 8.93 -2.75
C GLU A 21 -10.56 8.02 -2.36
N LYS A 22 -9.75 7.60 -3.35
CA LYS A 22 -8.64 6.68 -3.14
C LYS A 22 -7.31 7.25 -3.61
N LEU A 23 -6.27 6.97 -2.84
CA LEU A 23 -4.88 7.14 -3.24
C LEU A 23 -4.45 5.87 -3.99
N TYR A 24 -3.99 6.04 -5.23
CA TYR A 24 -3.37 5.01 -6.04
C TYR A 24 -1.87 5.24 -6.08
N VAL A 25 -1.11 4.25 -5.59
CA VAL A 25 0.35 4.22 -5.67
C VAL A 25 0.75 3.17 -6.70
N ARG A 26 1.59 3.56 -7.65
CA ARG A 26 2.14 2.68 -8.69
C ARG A 26 3.65 2.58 -8.54
N ALA A 27 4.20 1.39 -8.71
CA ALA A 27 5.64 1.16 -8.76
C ALA A 27 5.97 -0.07 -9.65
N ASN A 28 7.16 -0.08 -10.23
CA ASN A 28 7.73 -1.25 -10.87
C ASN A 28 8.53 -2.05 -9.85
N VAL A 29 8.23 -3.34 -9.68
CA VAL A 29 8.78 -4.16 -8.60
C VAL A 29 9.11 -5.56 -9.10
N ALA A 30 10.07 -6.21 -8.45
CA ALA A 30 10.29 -7.63 -8.61
C ALA A 30 9.13 -8.39 -7.98
N LEU A 31 8.51 -9.32 -8.73
CA LEU A 31 7.38 -10.10 -8.22
C LEU A 31 7.77 -11.03 -7.06
N ALA A 32 9.06 -11.33 -6.93
CA ALA A 32 9.60 -12.04 -5.78
C ALA A 32 9.30 -11.33 -4.44
N ASP A 33 9.27 -9.99 -4.41
CA ASP A 33 8.96 -9.21 -3.21
C ASP A 33 7.49 -9.32 -2.78
N PHE A 34 6.64 -9.86 -3.65
CA PHE A 34 5.22 -10.07 -3.41
C PHE A 34 4.90 -11.54 -3.14
N GLY A 35 5.92 -12.33 -2.76
CA GLY A 35 5.82 -13.77 -2.50
C GLY A 35 5.94 -14.65 -3.75
N GLY A 36 6.31 -14.06 -4.89
CA GLY A 36 6.58 -14.74 -6.16
C GLY A 36 5.44 -15.68 -6.58
N GLY A 37 5.82 -16.81 -7.20
CA GLY A 37 4.85 -17.79 -7.68
C GLY A 37 3.90 -18.37 -6.62
N LYS A 38 4.31 -18.41 -5.35
CA LYS A 38 3.52 -18.99 -4.25
C LYS A 38 2.39 -18.09 -3.76
N ALA A 39 2.50 -16.77 -3.94
CA ALA A 39 1.48 -15.81 -3.53
C ALA A 39 0.58 -15.39 -4.69
N LEU A 40 1.14 -15.30 -5.90
CA LEU A 40 0.43 -14.95 -7.12
C LEU A 40 -0.30 -16.14 -7.76
N GLY A 41 0.05 -17.36 -7.37
CA GLY A 41 -0.61 -18.57 -7.86
C GLY A 41 -0.53 -18.69 -9.38
N PRO A 42 -1.62 -19.06 -10.08
CA PRO A 42 -1.63 -19.20 -11.53
C PRO A 42 -1.26 -17.94 -12.30
N LEU A 43 -1.39 -16.74 -11.70
CA LEU A 43 -1.01 -15.50 -12.37
C LEU A 43 0.50 -15.41 -12.57
N ALA A 44 1.30 -16.10 -11.76
CA ALA A 44 2.75 -16.03 -11.84
C ALA A 44 3.32 -16.52 -13.17
N SER A 45 2.63 -17.42 -13.88
CA SER A 45 3.08 -17.90 -15.20
C SER A 45 2.77 -16.93 -16.35
N LEU A 46 1.90 -15.95 -16.11
CA LEU A 46 1.52 -14.92 -17.08
C LEU A 46 2.31 -13.62 -16.91
N LEU A 47 3.03 -13.49 -15.79
CA LEU A 47 3.74 -12.29 -15.39
C LEU A 47 5.27 -12.53 -15.52
N GLY A 48 6.03 -11.49 -15.86
CA GLY A 48 7.49 -11.56 -15.91
C GLY A 48 8.14 -11.50 -14.52
N ASP A 49 9.48 -11.49 -14.47
CA ASP A 49 10.20 -11.38 -13.18
C ASP A 49 9.94 -10.03 -12.48
N ARG A 50 9.67 -8.99 -13.26
CA ARG A 50 9.29 -7.64 -12.81
C ARG A 50 8.00 -7.23 -13.50
N ASP A 51 7.13 -6.57 -12.75
CA ASP A 51 5.91 -5.99 -13.29
C ASP A 51 5.53 -4.71 -12.54
N THR A 52 4.60 -3.97 -13.11
CA THR A 52 3.99 -2.79 -12.50
C THR A 52 2.93 -3.23 -11.50
N ILE A 53 3.06 -2.78 -10.25
CA ILE A 53 2.04 -2.95 -9.22
C ILE A 53 1.38 -1.62 -8.93
N GLN A 54 0.05 -1.66 -8.82
CA GLN A 54 -0.76 -0.52 -8.41
C GLN A 54 -1.58 -0.90 -7.19
N LEU A 55 -1.46 -0.10 -6.13
CA LEU A 55 -2.19 -0.25 -4.87
C LEU A 55 -3.14 0.94 -4.72
N GLY A 56 -4.43 0.68 -4.64
CA GLY A 56 -5.47 1.67 -4.39
C GLY A 56 -6.02 1.53 -2.98
N GLY A 57 -6.16 2.65 -2.26
CA GLY A 57 -6.61 2.58 -0.87
C GLY A 57 -6.86 3.94 -0.21
N THR A 58 -7.15 3.89 1.07
CA THR A 58 -7.36 5.07 1.92
C THR A 58 -6.27 5.16 2.99
N ILE A 59 -6.11 6.34 3.57
CA ILE A 59 -5.21 6.55 4.70
C ILE A 59 -6.07 6.64 5.97
N ARG A 60 -5.69 5.88 7.01
CA ARG A 60 -6.30 5.96 8.34
C ARG A 60 -5.24 6.30 9.36
N VAL A 61 -5.50 7.31 10.18
CA VAL A 61 -4.66 7.61 11.35
C VAL A 61 -5.08 6.67 12.47
N ILE A 62 -4.13 5.91 13.02
CA ILE A 62 -4.38 5.00 14.15
C ILE A 62 -4.16 5.76 15.46
N ARG A 63 -3.02 6.43 15.58
CA ARG A 63 -2.63 7.29 16.69
C ARG A 63 -1.54 8.28 16.26
N ALA A 64 -1.21 9.25 17.11
CA ALA A 64 -0.10 10.15 16.86
C ALA A 64 1.18 9.36 16.53
N GLY A 65 1.84 9.70 15.42
CA GLY A 65 3.03 8.99 14.95
C GLY A 65 2.77 7.78 14.03
N LEU A 66 1.54 7.23 14.03
CA LEU A 66 1.21 5.99 13.33
C LEU A 66 -0.11 6.09 12.55
N GLY A 67 0.01 5.93 11.24
CA GLY A 67 -1.12 5.68 10.36
C GLY A 67 -0.98 4.36 9.63
N GLU A 68 -1.95 4.10 8.77
CA GLU A 68 -1.91 2.99 7.84
C GLU A 68 -2.53 3.37 6.49
N PHE A 69 -1.99 2.80 5.43
CA PHE A 69 -2.57 2.81 4.10
C PHE A 69 -3.37 1.52 3.92
N VAL A 70 -4.70 1.63 4.00
CA VAL A 70 -5.64 0.52 3.89
C VAL A 70 -5.84 0.20 2.42
N VAL A 71 -5.25 -0.90 1.96
CA VAL A 71 -5.32 -1.32 0.56
C VAL A 71 -6.66 -1.99 0.29
N GLN A 72 -7.35 -1.49 -0.72
CA GLN A 72 -8.68 -1.94 -1.15
C GLN A 72 -8.63 -2.52 -2.56
N ASP A 73 -7.81 -1.93 -3.42
CA ASP A 73 -7.62 -2.36 -4.80
C ASP A 73 -6.15 -2.72 -5.02
N VAL A 74 -5.89 -3.81 -5.73
CA VAL A 74 -4.55 -4.16 -6.19
C VAL A 74 -4.63 -4.60 -7.64
N SER A 75 -3.69 -4.15 -8.46
CA SER A 75 -3.47 -4.72 -9.80
C SER A 75 -1.99 -4.96 -10.04
N ILE A 76 -1.69 -6.02 -10.80
CA ILE A 76 -0.35 -6.39 -11.24
C ILE A 76 -0.38 -6.45 -12.76
N GLY A 77 0.42 -5.61 -13.41
CA GLY A 77 0.29 -5.33 -14.83
C GLY A 77 -1.12 -4.89 -15.18
N LYS A 78 -1.81 -5.69 -16.01
CA LYS A 78 -3.21 -5.48 -16.43
C LYS A 78 -4.22 -6.29 -15.62
N PHE A 79 -3.78 -7.07 -14.65
CA PHE A 79 -4.62 -8.03 -13.96
C PHE A 79 -5.05 -7.48 -12.59
N PRO A 80 -6.36 -7.27 -12.37
CA PRO A 80 -6.86 -6.95 -11.04
C PRO A 80 -6.74 -8.17 -10.13
N VAL A 81 -6.30 -7.93 -8.90
CA VAL A 81 -6.15 -8.95 -7.88
C VAL A 81 -7.46 -9.05 -7.07
N PRO A 82 -8.02 -10.25 -6.87
CA PRO A 82 -9.23 -10.43 -6.07
C PRO A 82 -9.05 -9.92 -4.63
N SER A 83 -10.05 -9.22 -4.10
CA SER A 83 -9.99 -8.62 -2.77
C SER A 83 -9.69 -9.63 -1.65
N ALA A 84 -10.19 -10.86 -1.78
CA ALA A 84 -9.96 -11.95 -0.83
C ALA A 84 -8.48 -12.34 -0.66
N VAL A 85 -7.64 -12.09 -1.67
CA VAL A 85 -6.20 -12.43 -1.59
C VAL A 85 -5.32 -11.24 -1.21
N ILE A 86 -5.86 -10.02 -1.19
CA ILE A 86 -5.11 -8.80 -0.83
C ILE A 86 -4.43 -8.93 0.54
N PRO A 87 -5.09 -9.37 1.64
CA PRO A 87 -4.43 -9.47 2.94
C PRO A 87 -3.20 -10.37 2.93
N ARG A 88 -3.27 -11.48 2.18
CA ARG A 88 -2.14 -12.41 2.03
C ARG A 88 -0.99 -11.75 1.27
N LEU A 89 -1.30 -11.03 0.19
CA LEU A 89 -0.31 -10.32 -0.63
C LEU A 89 0.39 -9.21 0.15
N ILE A 90 -0.38 -8.36 0.85
CA ILE A 90 0.15 -7.31 1.73
C ILE A 90 1.05 -7.89 2.82
N GLY A 91 0.70 -9.07 3.35
CA GLY A 91 1.55 -9.80 4.28
C GLY A 91 2.92 -10.22 3.71
N GLN A 92 3.05 -10.44 2.39
CA GLN A 92 4.32 -10.78 1.76
C GLN A 92 5.22 -9.57 1.50
N ILE A 93 4.61 -8.43 1.12
CA ILE A 93 5.33 -7.17 0.86
C ILE A 93 6.08 -6.68 2.12
N ARG A 94 5.46 -6.91 3.29
CA ARG A 94 5.95 -6.40 4.56
C ARG A 94 7.04 -7.32 5.10
N LYS A 95 8.30 -6.88 4.99
CA LYS A 95 9.45 -7.54 5.66
C LYS A 95 9.52 -7.29 7.18
N ALA A 96 8.69 -6.40 7.75
CA ALA A 96 8.83 -5.92 9.13
C ALA A 96 7.56 -6.09 10.00
N ASP A 97 7.77 -6.15 11.31
CA ASP A 97 6.75 -6.31 12.36
C ASP A 97 5.53 -5.42 12.14
N ARG A 98 4.35 -6.05 12.12
CA ARG A 98 3.08 -5.36 12.06
C ARG A 98 2.64 -4.99 13.48
N PRO A 99 2.50 -3.69 13.82
CA PRO A 99 1.83 -3.31 15.05
C PRO A 99 0.44 -3.98 15.10
N PRO A 100 0.01 -4.55 16.23
CA PRO A 100 -1.26 -5.27 16.33
C PRO A 100 -2.48 -4.44 15.90
N GLU A 101 -2.37 -3.11 16.01
CA GLU A 101 -3.39 -2.12 15.65
C GLU A 101 -3.61 -1.99 14.12
N VAL A 102 -2.64 -2.41 13.30
CA VAL A 102 -2.66 -2.24 11.83
C VAL A 102 -3.45 -3.37 11.17
N ALA A 103 -4.37 -3.00 10.27
CA ALA A 103 -5.21 -3.94 9.55
C ALA A 103 -4.41 -4.92 8.66
N SER A 104 -4.97 -6.11 8.39
CA SER A 104 -4.31 -7.17 7.63
C SER A 104 -4.10 -6.85 6.15
N ASN A 105 -4.94 -6.00 5.58
CA ASN A 105 -4.82 -5.44 4.25
C ASN A 105 -4.19 -4.04 4.25
N ALA A 106 -3.48 -3.64 5.31
CA ALA A 106 -2.91 -2.30 5.41
C ALA A 106 -1.38 -2.30 5.51
N LEU A 107 -0.77 -1.27 4.92
CA LEU A 107 0.66 -0.96 5.06
C LEU A 107 0.82 0.12 6.14
N PRO A 108 1.73 -0.06 7.11
CA PRO A 108 1.92 0.89 8.19
C PRO A 108 2.65 2.12 7.63
N MET A 109 2.29 3.31 8.10
CA MET A 109 2.96 4.53 7.68
C MET A 109 3.31 5.38 8.90
N LYS A 110 4.54 5.89 8.90
CA LYS A 110 4.94 6.90 9.88
C LYS A 110 4.28 8.21 9.51
N LEU A 111 3.46 8.72 10.41
CA LEU A 111 2.86 10.04 10.29
C LEU A 111 3.57 10.98 11.27
N PRO A 112 3.75 12.27 10.92
CA PRO A 112 4.10 13.27 11.93
C PRO A 112 3.10 13.28 13.09
N GLU A 113 3.59 13.45 14.33
CA GLU A 113 2.77 13.40 15.55
C GLU A 113 1.67 14.47 15.60
N HIS A 114 1.85 15.55 14.85
CA HIS A 114 0.88 16.64 14.74
C HIS A 114 -0.25 16.35 13.73
N ILE A 115 -0.32 15.17 13.11
CA ILE A 115 -1.44 14.77 12.25
C ILE A 115 -2.46 14.00 13.09
N GLY A 116 -3.70 14.50 13.11
CA GLY A 116 -4.83 13.88 13.82
C GLY A 116 -5.77 13.09 12.91
N ASP A 117 -5.93 13.51 11.66
CA ASP A 117 -6.76 12.82 10.67
C ASP A 117 -6.24 13.05 9.24
N VAL A 118 -6.54 12.14 8.33
CA VAL A 118 -6.26 12.26 6.89
C VAL A 118 -7.51 11.83 6.13
N ARG A 119 -8.03 12.70 5.28
CA ARG A 119 -9.18 12.39 4.43
C ARG A 119 -8.84 12.53 2.97
N ILE A 120 -9.35 11.60 2.17
CA ILE A 120 -9.27 11.64 0.72
C ILE A 120 -10.69 11.82 0.21
N THR A 121 -10.98 12.98 -0.37
CA THR A 121 -12.32 13.32 -0.83
C THR A 121 -12.20 14.28 -2.00
N ASN A 122 -13.05 14.13 -3.02
CA ASN A 122 -13.09 15.00 -4.20
C ASN A 122 -11.71 15.13 -4.88
N GLY A 123 -10.96 14.03 -4.99
CA GLY A 123 -9.62 14.04 -5.60
C GLY A 123 -8.54 14.76 -4.80
N ARG A 124 -8.80 15.10 -3.52
CA ARG A 124 -7.88 15.85 -2.67
C ARG A 124 -7.55 15.08 -1.40
N ILE A 125 -6.29 15.21 -0.97
CA ILE A 125 -5.85 14.73 0.35
C ILE A 125 -5.88 15.93 1.30
N THR A 126 -6.69 15.82 2.34
CA THR A 126 -6.78 16.81 3.41
C THR A 126 -6.15 16.22 4.67
N VAL A 127 -5.16 16.92 5.21
CA VAL A 127 -4.50 16.54 6.45
C VAL A 127 -5.00 17.45 7.56
N TYR A 128 -5.53 16.85 8.63
CA TYR A 128 -6.00 17.57 9.80
C TYR A 128 -4.94 17.54 10.89
N LYS A 129 -4.67 18.70 11.46
CA LYS A 129 -3.77 18.83 12.60
C LYS A 129 -4.40 18.18 13.83
N ASN A 130 -3.59 17.49 14.63
CA ASN A 130 -3.95 17.06 15.97
C ASN A 130 -4.06 18.31 16.87
N SER A 131 -5.24 18.59 17.40
CA SER A 131 -5.54 19.78 18.21
C SER A 131 -5.32 19.57 19.71
N GLN A 132 -4.79 18.41 20.12
CA GLN A 132 -4.42 18.12 21.51
C GLN A 132 -3.00 18.55 21.83
#